data_AF-A0A538F8G3-F1
#
_entry.id   AF-A0A538F8G3-F1
#
_cell.length_a   1.000
_cell.length_b   1.000
_cell.length_c   1.000
_cell.angle_alpha   90.00
_cell.angle_beta   90.00
_cell.angle_gamma   90.00
#
_symmetry.space_group_name_H-M   'P 1'
#
loop_
_entity.id
_entity.type
_entity.pdbx_description
1 polymer ?
#
loop_
_entity_poly.entity_id
_entity_poly.type
_entity_poly.pdbx_seq_one_letter_code
_entity_poly.pdbx_strand_id
1 'polypeptide(L)' 'MRRINIYIDEDLDRRAEREARRRNISKAALIRQSLLAALGPADDRDPIDLLVGLSDAEPVDDVDAVIYEA' A
#
# COMPACT_ATOMS: atom_id res chain seq x y z
N MET A 1 3.01 -12.00 15.33
CA MET A 1 1.95 -10.98 15.42
C MET A 1 2.38 -9.89 16.40
N ARG A 2 2.12 -8.61 16.10
CA ARG A 2 2.38 -7.49 17.02
C ARG A 2 1.04 -6.92 17.53
N ARG A 3 0.97 -6.55 18.81
CA ARG A 3 -0.20 -5.91 19.43
C ARG A 3 -0.07 -4.40 19.27
N ILE A 4 -1.11 -3.74 18.75
CA ILE A 4 -1.22 -2.29 18.70
C ILE A 4 -2.43 -1.82 19.50
N ASN A 5 -2.32 -0.69 20.18
CA ASN A 5 -3.43 0.02 20.80
C ASN A 5 -3.66 1.30 19.98
N ILE A 6 -4.89 1.53 19.55
CA ILE A 6 -5.28 2.74 18.83
C ILE A 6 -6.46 3.38 19.55
N TYR A 7 -6.48 4.70 19.60
CA TYR A 7 -7.65 5.46 20.04
C TYR A 7 -8.45 5.83 18.80
N ILE A 8 -9.74 5.51 18.81
CA ILE A 8 -10.68 5.85 17.75
C ILE A 8 -11.93 6.47 18.36
N ASP A 9 -12.63 7.24 17.56
CA ASP A 9 -13.92 7.80 17.93
C ASP A 9 -14.95 6.68 18.26
N GLU A 10 -15.80 6.94 19.26
CA GLU A 10 -16.77 5.96 19.73
C GLU A 10 -17.86 5.63 18.68
N ASP A 11 -18.29 6.62 17.89
CA ASP A 11 -19.23 6.38 16.79
C ASP A 11 -18.59 5.51 15.71
N LEU A 12 -17.29 5.70 15.45
CA LEU A 12 -16.54 4.86 14.52
C LEU A 12 -16.45 3.42 15.02
N ASP A 13 -16.15 3.19 16.30
CA ASP A 13 -16.11 1.85 16.89
C ASP A 13 -17.48 1.15 16.79
N ARG A 14 -18.56 1.86 17.13
CA ARG A 14 -19.93 1.36 17.01
C ARG A 14 -20.30 1.02 15.57
N ARG A 15 -19.88 1.82 14.59
CA ARG A 15 -20.07 1.53 13.16
C ARG A 15 -19.28 0.30 12.72
N ALA A 16 -18.02 0.19 13.11
CA ALA A 16 -17.17 -0.95 12.80
C ALA A 16 -17.74 -2.26 13.37
N GLU A 17 -18.29 -2.23 14.58
CA GLU A 17 -18.90 -3.40 15.20
C GLU A 17 -20.16 -3.87 14.47
N ARG A 18 -21.04 -2.94 14.07
CA ARG A 18 -22.22 -3.29 13.25
C ARG A 18 -21.82 -3.91 11.93
N GLU A 19 -20.81 -3.37 11.28
CA GLU A 19 -20.34 -3.87 9.98
C GLU A 19 -19.69 -5.26 10.10
N ALA A 20 -18.88 -5.47 11.14
CA ALA A 20 -18.28 -6.76 11.43
C ALA A 20 -19.35 -7.85 11.64
N ARG A 21 -20.42 -7.52 12.39
CA ARG A 21 -21.58 -8.41 12.59
C ARG A 21 -22.30 -8.69 11.27
N ARG A 22 -22.55 -7.68 10.43
CA ARG A 22 -23.18 -7.87 9.11
C ARG A 22 -22.39 -8.82 8.21
N ARG A 23 -21.07 -8.75 8.26
CA ARG A 23 -20.17 -9.61 7.47
C ARG A 23 -19.86 -10.95 8.14
N ASN A 24 -20.39 -11.19 9.34
CA ASN A 24 -20.10 -12.38 10.16
C ASN A 24 -18.59 -12.60 10.38
N ILE A 25 -17.85 -11.51 10.63
CA ILE A 25 -16.41 -11.54 10.96
C ILE A 25 -16.14 -10.81 12.27
N SER A 26 -14.98 -11.05 12.87
CA SER A 26 -14.57 -10.26 14.04
C SER A 26 -14.27 -8.81 13.68
N LYS A 27 -14.47 -7.89 14.64
CA LYS A 27 -14.09 -6.48 14.50
C LYS A 27 -12.62 -6.31 14.10
N ALA A 28 -11.74 -7.12 14.68
CA ALA A 28 -10.32 -7.13 14.33
C ALA A 28 -10.06 -7.63 12.89
N ALA A 29 -10.83 -8.59 12.38
CA ALA A 29 -10.72 -9.02 10.99
C ALA A 29 -11.17 -7.92 10.03
N LEU A 30 -12.25 -7.21 10.34
CA LEU A 30 -12.71 -6.06 9.55
C LEU A 30 -11.64 -4.96 9.48
N ILE A 31 -11.01 -4.62 10.62
CA ILE A 31 -9.94 -3.62 10.68
C ILE A 31 -8.75 -4.05 9.82
N ARG A 32 -8.31 -5.31 9.92
CA ARG A 32 -7.21 -5.82 9.09
C ARG A 32 -7.53 -5.78 7.60
N GLN A 33 -8.72 -6.19 7.20
CA GLN A 33 -9.15 -6.12 5.79
C GLN A 33 -9.19 -4.69 5.27
N SER A 34 -9.67 -3.75 6.10
CA SER A 34 -9.74 -2.34 5.74
C SER A 34 -8.35 -1.73 5.58
N LEU A 35 -7.41 -2.07 6.48
CA LEU A 35 -6.01 -1.65 6.35
C LEU A 35 -5.35 -2.23 5.11
N LEU A 36 -5.58 -3.52 4.81
CA LEU A 36 -5.05 -4.14 3.60
C LEU A 36 -5.63 -3.51 2.33
N ALA A 37 -6.93 -3.20 2.32
CA ALA A 37 -7.56 -2.53 1.18
C ALA A 37 -7.03 -1.09 0.98
N ALA A 38 -6.72 -0.39 2.07
CA ALA A 38 -6.20 0.98 2.02
C ALA A 38 -4.71 1.05 1.63
N LEU A 39 -3.90 0.11 2.11
CA LEU A 39 -2.46 0.08 1.87
C LEU A 39 -2.07 -0.70 0.60
N GLY A 40 -3.00 -1.50 0.07
CA GLY A 40 -2.70 -2.45 -0.99
C GLY A 40 -1.99 -3.70 -0.48
N PRO A 41 -1.70 -4.67 -1.36
CA PRO A 41 -0.81 -5.77 -1.02
C PRO A 41 0.55 -5.22 -0.60
N ALA A 42 1.24 -5.93 0.30
CA ALA A 42 2.65 -5.66 0.52
C ALA A 42 3.37 -5.84 -0.83
N ASP A 43 3.92 -4.76 -1.37
CA ASP A 43 4.87 -4.88 -2.46
C ASP A 43 6.22 -5.16 -1.81
N ASP A 44 6.61 -6.43 -1.80
CA ASP A 44 7.87 -6.87 -1.22
C ASP A 44 9.06 -6.54 -2.14
N ARG A 45 8.81 -5.97 -3.31
CA ARG A 45 9.83 -5.53 -4.27
C ARG A 45 10.41 -4.18 -3.84
N ASP A 46 11.69 -3.96 -4.15
CA ASP A 46 12.30 -2.65 -3.95
C ASP A 46 11.54 -1.60 -4.79
N PRO A 47 11.18 -0.42 -4.24
CA PRO A 47 10.59 0.66 -5.03
C PRO A 47 11.38 0.99 -6.31
N ILE A 48 12.70 0.77 -6.32
CA ILE A 48 13.53 0.93 -7.52
C ILE A 48 13.24 -0.16 -8.56
N ASP A 49 12.98 -1.40 -8.13
CA ASP A 49 12.60 -2.48 -9.05
C ASP A 49 11.26 -2.19 -9.73
N LEU A 50 10.38 -1.43 -9.09
CA LEU A 50 9.12 -0.97 -9.68
C LEU A 50 9.30 0.06 -10.79
N LEU A 51 10.46 0.72 -10.86
CA LEU A 51 10.79 1.72 -11.88
C LEU A 51 11.44 1.08 -13.13
N VAL A 52 11.91 -0.17 -13.04
CA VAL A 52 12.53 -0.88 -14.16
C VAL A 52 11.46 -1.22 -15.20
N GLY A 53 11.64 -0.76 -16.45
CA GLY A 53 10.71 -1.00 -17.56
C GLY A 53 9.58 0.03 -17.72
N LEU A 54 9.61 1.13 -16.95
CA LEU A 54 8.68 2.26 -17.12
C LEU A 54 9.03 3.18 -18.31
N SER A 55 10.20 2.97 -18.92
CA SER A 55 10.67 3.71 -20.08
C SER A 55 11.03 2.72 -21.18
N ASP A 56 10.53 2.98 -22.39
CA ASP A 56 10.93 2.30 -23.62
C ASP A 56 12.24 2.87 -24.19
N ALA A 57 12.92 3.74 -23.45
CA ALA A 57 14.21 4.27 -23.86
C ALA A 57 15.26 3.16 -23.89
N GLU A 58 15.91 2.99 -25.03
CA GLU A 58 17.05 2.11 -25.14
C GLU A 58 18.24 2.67 -24.35
N PRO A 59 19.10 1.80 -23.78
CA PRO A 59 20.34 2.22 -23.15
C PRO A 59 21.18 3.02 -24.16
N VAL A 60 21.71 4.15 -23.72
CA VAL A 60 22.68 4.93 -24.50
C VAL A 60 24.08 4.60 -23.99
N ASP A 61 25.03 4.41 -24.92
CA ASP A 61 26.41 4.08 -24.57
C ASP A 61 27.14 5.26 -23.89
N ASP A 62 26.72 6.49 -24.20
CA ASP A 62 27.27 7.72 -23.63
C ASP A 62 26.16 8.68 -23.24
N VAL A 63 25.90 8.79 -21.94
CA VAL A 63 24.89 9.68 -21.38
C VAL A 63 25.31 11.14 -21.51
N ASP A 64 26.60 11.44 -21.41
CA ASP A 64 27.10 12.81 -21.41
C ASP A 64 26.93 13.43 -22.80
N ALA A 65 27.22 12.67 -23.85
CA ALA A 65 26.96 13.09 -25.23
C ALA A 65 25.47 13.42 -25.48
N VAL A 66 24.55 12.63 -24.90
CA VAL A 66 23.10 12.83 -25.08
C VAL A 66 22.56 14.02 -24.30
N ILE A 67 23.10 14.31 -23.12
CA ILE A 67 22.58 15.37 -22.23
C ILE A 67 23.26 16.72 -22.48
N TYR A 68 24.57 16.72 -22.75
CA TYR A 68 25.38 17.95 -22.80
C TYR A 68 25.78 18.38 -24.21
N GLU A 69 25.68 17.49 -25.21
CA GLU A 69 26.12 17.77 -26.58
C GLU A 69 24.99 17.74 -27.63
N ALA A 70 23.73 17.76 -27.19
CA ALA A 70 22.53 17.77 -28.03
C ALA A 70 22.25 19.11 -28.74
#